data_AF-A0A6B3GNV5-F1
#
_entry.id   AF-A0A6B3GNV5-F1
#
_cell.length_a   1.000
_cell.length_b   1.000
_cell.length_c   1.000
_cell.angle_alpha   90.00
_cell.angle_beta   90.00
_cell.angle_gamma   90.00
#
_symmetry.space_group_name_H-M   'P 1'
#
loop_
_entity.id
_entity.type
_entity.pdbx_description
1 polymer ?
#
loop_
_entity_poly.entity_id
_entity_poly.type
_entity_poly.pdbx_seq_one_letter_code
_entity_poly.pdbx_strand_id
1 'polypeptide(L)'
;MAATRRPITLAAAVATAAVLGATFALPALAADNSEAAPPAAAPKLELVDGTLDWGIKEKFRDYLVGPIAQGKITLADGAKQAADN
;
A
#
# COMPACT_ATOMS: atom_id res chain seq x y z
N MET A 1 -34.56 -48.98 -9.92
CA MET A 1 -35.36 -47.74 -9.81
C MET A 1 -35.31 -47.03 -11.14
N ALA A 2 -36.48 -46.66 -11.66
CA ALA A 2 -36.65 -46.05 -12.99
C ALA A 2 -36.39 -44.54 -12.96
N ALA A 3 -35.81 -43.99 -14.04
CA ALA A 3 -36.26 -42.74 -14.66
C ALA A 3 -35.56 -42.52 -16.04
N THR A 4 -36.32 -42.84 -17.07
CA THR A 4 -36.24 -42.43 -18.49
C THR A 4 -36.42 -40.89 -18.57
N ARG A 5 -35.85 -40.07 -19.48
CA ARG A 5 -36.11 -39.94 -20.93
C ARG A 5 -35.17 -38.91 -21.60
N ARG A 6 -34.66 -39.30 -22.77
CA ARG A 6 -34.11 -38.51 -23.91
C ARG A 6 -35.25 -37.68 -24.57
N PRO A 7 -35.06 -36.62 -25.41
CA PRO A 7 -34.26 -36.65 -26.64
C PRO A 7 -33.63 -35.31 -27.13
N ILE A 8 -32.80 -35.44 -28.16
CA ILE A 8 -32.09 -34.40 -28.92
C ILE A 8 -32.99 -33.82 -30.03
N THR A 9 -33.06 -32.50 -30.16
CA THR A 9 -33.49 -31.76 -31.38
C THR A 9 -32.77 -30.39 -31.39
N LEU A 10 -31.74 -30.17 -32.21
CA LEU A 10 -31.73 -29.66 -33.60
C LEU A 10 -31.99 -28.14 -33.76
N ALA A 11 -31.06 -27.50 -34.50
CA ALA A 11 -31.21 -26.29 -35.35
C ALA A 11 -31.47 -24.93 -34.65
N ALA A 12 -30.56 -23.96 -34.68
CA ALA A 12 -30.17 -23.07 -35.79
C ALA A 12 -31.05 -21.80 -35.94
N ALA A 13 -30.43 -20.66 -35.64
CA ALA A 13 -30.55 -19.34 -36.27
C ALA A 13 -31.85 -18.51 -36.15
N VAL A 14 -31.65 -17.18 -36.28
CA VAL A 14 -32.61 -16.03 -36.28
C VAL A 14 -32.84 -15.47 -34.86
N ALA A 15 -32.53 -14.23 -34.48
CA ALA A 15 -32.47 -12.98 -35.24
C ALA A 15 -31.39 -12.02 -34.69
N THR A 16 -30.66 -11.43 -35.62
CA THR A 16 -29.96 -10.16 -35.50
C THR A 16 -30.95 -9.00 -35.23
N ALA A 17 -30.39 -7.94 -34.62
CA ALA A 17 -30.84 -6.54 -34.66
C ALA A 17 -31.66 -6.00 -33.48
N ALA A 18 -31.10 -4.92 -32.89
CA ALA A 18 -31.80 -3.77 -32.31
C ALA A 18 -32.00 -3.62 -30.78
N VAL A 19 -31.17 -4.19 -29.90
CA VAL A 19 -31.10 -3.70 -28.50
C VAL A 19 -29.66 -3.69 -27.95
N LEU A 20 -28.71 -3.19 -28.75
CA LEU A 20 -27.32 -2.94 -28.27
C LEU A 20 -26.90 -1.48 -28.42
N GLY A 21 -27.83 -0.57 -28.73
CA GLY A 21 -27.52 0.81 -29.12
C GLY A 21 -27.81 1.91 -28.10
N ALA A 22 -28.57 1.65 -27.04
CA ALA A 22 -29.07 2.72 -26.15
C ALA A 22 -28.54 2.69 -24.70
N THR A 23 -27.80 1.66 -24.28
CA THR A 23 -27.27 1.56 -22.90
C THR A 23 -25.77 1.84 -22.77
N PHE A 24 -25.05 2.01 -23.88
CA PHE A 24 -23.59 2.20 -23.86
C PHE A 24 -23.12 3.67 -23.94
N ALA A 25 -24.03 4.65 -24.09
CA ALA A 25 -23.65 6.06 -24.23
C ALA A 25 -23.63 6.86 -22.91
N LEU A 26 -24.10 6.28 -21.79
CA LEU A 26 -24.10 6.96 -20.49
C LEU A 26 -22.76 6.94 -19.72
N PRO A 27 -21.83 5.96 -19.87
CA PRO A 27 -20.56 6.01 -19.13
C PRO A 27 -19.63 7.12 -19.63
N ALA A 28 -19.80 7.57 -20.88
CA ALA A 28 -18.87 8.51 -21.52
C ALA A 28 -18.99 9.95 -20.98
N LEU A 29 -20.17 10.40 -20.53
CA LEU A 29 -20.33 11.73 -19.94
C LEU A 29 -19.97 11.80 -18.44
N ALA A 30 -19.86 10.66 -17.77
CA ALA A 30 -19.47 10.62 -16.34
C ALA A 30 -17.95 10.75 -16.15
N ALA A 31 -17.16 10.50 -17.19
CA ALA A 31 -15.70 10.53 -17.13
C ALA A 31 -15.11 11.95 -17.29
N ASP A 32 -15.82 12.88 -17.89
CA ASP A 32 -15.27 14.18 -18.30
C ASP A 32 -15.30 15.27 -17.22
N ASN A 33 -16.03 15.06 -16.11
CA ASN A 33 -16.25 16.09 -15.10
C ASN A 33 -15.71 15.74 -13.70
N SER A 34 -14.92 14.68 -13.57
CA SER A 34 -14.12 14.45 -12.37
C SER A 34 -12.80 15.23 -12.50
N GLU A 35 -12.89 16.55 -12.45
CA GLU A 35 -11.73 17.34 -12.09
C GLU A 35 -11.45 17.04 -10.62
N ALA A 36 -10.54 16.08 -10.40
CA ALA A 36 -10.12 15.70 -9.06
C ALA A 36 -9.58 16.96 -8.39
N ALA A 37 -10.30 17.43 -7.37
CA ALA A 37 -9.82 18.53 -6.55
C ALA A 37 -8.37 18.23 -6.13
N PRO A 38 -7.43 19.17 -6.26
CA PRO A 38 -6.05 18.94 -5.87
C PRO A 38 -6.04 18.43 -4.43
N PRO A 39 -5.23 17.40 -4.12
CA PRO A 39 -5.19 16.84 -2.79
C PRO A 39 -4.94 17.97 -1.80
N ALA A 40 -5.83 18.09 -0.81
CA ALA A 40 -5.65 19.07 0.25
C ALA A 40 -4.26 18.87 0.87
N ALA A 41 -3.46 19.93 0.94
CA ALA A 41 -2.13 19.85 1.50
C ALA A 41 -2.23 19.33 2.94
N ALA A 42 -1.42 18.32 3.28
CA ALA A 42 -1.38 17.79 4.63
C ALA A 42 -1.04 18.92 5.62
N PRO A 43 -1.68 18.96 6.81
CA PRO A 43 -1.34 19.94 7.83
C PRO A 43 0.13 19.82 8.17
N LYS A 44 0.86 20.93 8.09
CA LYS A 44 2.27 21.01 8.44
C LYS A 44 2.36 21.15 9.96
N LEU A 45 2.80 20.09 10.63
CA LEU A 45 3.20 20.14 12.04
C LEU A 45 4.60 20.72 12.13
N GLU A 46 4.74 21.88 12.79
CA GLU A 46 6.05 22.42 13.12
C GLU A 46 6.63 21.65 14.31
N LEU A 47 7.76 20.97 14.08
CA LEU A 47 8.53 20.31 15.13
C LEU A 47 9.46 21.33 15.76
N VAL A 48 9.22 21.67 17.03
CA VAL A 48 10.02 22.65 17.78
C VAL A 48 11.20 21.98 18.49
N ASP A 49 10.99 20.79 19.06
CA ASP A 49 12.02 20.00 19.75
C ASP A 49 11.61 18.51 19.82
N GLY A 50 12.57 17.63 20.11
CA GLY A 50 12.34 16.19 20.31
C GLY A 50 13.60 15.41 20.65
N THR A 51 13.42 14.29 21.35
CA THR A 51 14.49 13.33 21.68
C THR A 51 14.26 12.00 20.97
N LEU A 52 15.34 11.38 20.53
CA LEU A 52 15.31 10.05 19.91
C LEU A 52 16.26 9.11 20.66
N ASP A 53 15.71 8.04 21.21
CA ASP A 53 16.49 6.95 21.76
C ASP A 53 16.76 5.92 20.66
N TRP A 54 18.01 5.82 20.22
CA TRP A 54 18.43 4.86 19.20
C TRP A 54 19.79 4.25 19.54
N GLY A 55 19.81 2.95 19.78
CA GLY A 55 21.02 2.21 20.12
C GLY A 55 21.83 1.71 18.92
N ILE A 56 21.43 2.00 17.68
CA ILE A 56 21.92 1.33 16.46
C ILE A 56 21.65 -0.18 16.52
N LYS A 57 22.52 -0.95 17.15
CA LYS A 57 22.41 -2.40 17.37
C LYS A 57 23.29 -2.81 18.54
N GLU A 58 22.70 -3.45 19.56
CA GLU A 58 23.40 -3.88 20.78
C GLU A 58 24.66 -4.69 20.46
N LYS A 59 24.53 -5.76 19.67
CA LYS A 59 25.66 -6.64 19.33
C LYS A 59 26.80 -5.93 18.58
N PHE A 60 26.50 -4.83 17.90
CA PHE A 60 27.54 -4.03 17.26
C PHE A 60 28.31 -3.20 18.31
N ARG A 61 27.60 -2.58 19.26
CA ARG A 61 28.24 -1.86 20.38
C ARG A 61 29.08 -2.81 21.24
N ASP A 62 28.55 -4.00 21.55
CA ASP A 62 29.26 -5.04 22.28
C ASP A 62 30.56 -5.44 21.57
N TYR A 63 30.51 -5.64 20.25
CA TYR A 63 31.69 -5.96 19.45
C TYR A 63 32.73 -4.84 19.52
N LEU A 64 32.30 -3.59 19.37
CA LEU A 64 33.18 -2.42 19.37
C LEU A 64 33.96 -2.30 20.67
N VAL A 65 33.30 -2.37 21.82
CA VAL A 65 33.97 -2.21 23.13
C VAL A 65 34.56 -3.52 23.67
N GLY A 66 34.19 -4.64 23.05
CA GLY A 66 34.63 -5.97 23.43
C GLY A 66 36.09 -6.27 23.08
N PRO A 67 36.58 -7.46 23.46
CA PRO A 67 37.99 -7.82 23.39
C PRO A 67 38.54 -7.96 21.96
N ILE A 68 37.65 -8.03 20.96
CA ILE A 68 38.04 -8.21 19.56
C ILE A 68 38.39 -6.86 18.92
N ALA A 69 37.46 -5.90 18.93
CA ALA A 69 37.68 -4.60 18.30
C ALA A 69 38.41 -3.61 19.21
N GLN A 70 38.21 -3.70 20.52
CA GLN A 70 38.85 -2.84 21.53
C GLN A 70 38.73 -1.34 21.24
N GLY A 71 37.62 -0.95 20.62
CA GLY A 71 37.28 0.43 20.30
C GLY A 71 36.60 1.15 21.46
N LYS A 72 36.16 2.38 21.17
CA LYS A 72 35.47 3.25 22.11
C LYS A 72 34.31 3.96 21.43
N ILE A 73 33.20 4.10 22.15
CA ILE A 73 32.08 4.95 21.75
C ILE A 73 32.25 6.29 22.46
N THR A 74 32.20 7.39 21.71
CA THR A 74 32.28 8.75 22.27
C THR A 74 31.04 9.53 21.83
N LEU A 75 30.35 10.13 22.80
CA LEU A 75 29.18 10.98 22.57
C LEU A 75 29.63 12.41 22.28
N ALA A 76 28.98 13.07 21.33
CA ALA A 76 29.26 14.45 20.94
C ALA A 76 27.95 15.19 20.60
N ASP A 77 28.04 16.51 20.48
CA ASP A 77 26.98 17.38 19.93
C ASP A 77 25.60 17.24 20.60
N GLY A 78 25.58 17.06 21.92
CA GLY A 78 24.35 16.99 22.72
C GLY A 78 23.76 15.58 22.87
N ALA A 79 24.34 14.56 22.24
CA ALA A 79 23.95 13.17 22.43
C ALA A 79 24.21 12.69 23.87
N LYS A 80 23.31 11.85 24.38
CA LYS A 80 23.40 11.23 25.71
C LYS A 80 23.23 9.71 25.58
N GLN A 81 23.87 8.96 26.48
CA GLN A 81 23.65 7.52 26.57
C GLN A 81 22.24 7.27 27.13
N ALA A 82 21.40 6.55 26.39
CA ALA A 82 20.11 6.08 26.90
C ALA A 82 20.30 4.90 27.87
N ALA A 83 19.34 4.65 28.76
CA ALA A 83 19.49 3.68 29.85
C ALA A 83 19.77 2.24 29.39
N ASP A 84 19.21 1.83 28.24
CA ASP A 84 19.31 0.47 27.70
C ASP A 84 20.27 0.35 26.51
N ASN A 85 21.13 1.36 26.31
CA ASN A 85 22.11 1.39 25.24
C ASN A 85 23.55 1.30 25.75
#